data_AF-A0A4R2CK25-F1
#
_entry.id   AF-A0A4R2CK25-F1
#
_cell.length_a   1.000
_cell.length_b   1.000
_cell.length_c   1.000
_cell.angle_alpha   90.00
_cell.angle_beta   90.00
_cell.angle_gamma   90.00
#
_symmetry.space_group_name_H-M   'P 1'
#
loop_
_entity.id
_entity.type
_entity.pdbx_description
1 polymer ?
#
loop_
_entity_poly.entity_id
_entity_poly.type
_entity_poly.pdbx_seq_one_letter_code
_entity_poly.pdbx_strand_id
1 'polypeptide(L)'
;MAKVTSSHKGPLGLPGGITLRPGVPTNVERWGIIKNHAVVRSWINAGVIESDERPDEPKAAISTPADDDTAAVVDDDALAKLKAEAKELGISVHYRWSAEKIQEEIDNKLAE
;
A
#
# COMPACT_ATOMS: atom_id res chain seq x y z
N MET A 1 -18.06 -2.10 -6.13
CA MET A 1 -18.46 -1.20 -5.02
C MET A 1 -17.65 -1.54 -3.78
N ALA A 2 -17.36 -0.58 -2.91
CA ALA A 2 -16.66 -0.81 -1.65
C ALA A 2 -17.19 0.13 -0.57
N LYS A 3 -17.08 -0.28 0.70
CA LYS A 3 -17.37 0.60 1.84
C LYS A 3 -16.11 1.40 2.15
N VAL A 4 -16.23 2.72 2.05
CA VAL A 4 -15.12 3.65 2.26
C VAL A 4 -15.42 4.51 3.46
N THR A 5 -14.49 4.55 4.41
CA THR A 5 -14.59 5.35 5.63
C THR A 5 -13.50 6.42 5.61
N SER A 6 -13.84 7.66 5.99
CA SER A 6 -12.85 8.72 6.14
C SER A 6 -12.47 8.90 7.61
N SER A 7 -11.18 8.82 7.91
CA SER A 7 -10.60 9.12 9.23
C SER A 7 -10.22 10.60 9.39
N HIS A 8 -10.54 11.43 8.39
CA HIS A 8 -10.31 12.87 8.43
C HIS A 8 -11.30 13.57 9.38
N LYS A 9 -10.97 14.77 9.88
CA LYS A 9 -11.87 15.55 10.77
C LYS A 9 -12.99 16.30 10.04
N GLY A 10 -12.91 16.44 8.72
CA GLY A 10 -13.85 17.20 7.90
C GLY A 10 -14.39 16.39 6.72
N PRO A 11 -15.46 16.86 6.07
CA PRO A 11 -16.03 16.21 4.89
C PRO A 11 -14.98 16.09 3.79
N LEU A 12 -14.80 14.88 3.26
CA LEU A 12 -13.78 14.60 2.25
C LEU A 12 -14.45 14.29 0.92
N GLY A 13 -14.22 15.14 -0.08
CA GLY A 13 -14.73 14.94 -1.43
C GLY A 13 -13.88 13.92 -2.19
N LEU A 14 -14.49 12.81 -2.58
CA LEU A 14 -13.87 11.86 -3.49
C LEU A 14 -14.01 12.33 -4.95
N PRO A 15 -13.01 12.06 -5.81
CA PRO A 15 -13.15 12.23 -7.24
C PRO A 15 -14.28 11.32 -7.73
N GLY A 16 -15.29 11.91 -8.36
CA GLY A 16 -16.57 11.26 -8.65
C GLY A 16 -17.77 11.90 -7.95
N GLY A 17 -17.56 12.95 -7.15
CA GLY A 17 -18.62 13.80 -6.59
C GLY A 17 -19.24 13.28 -5.29
N ILE A 18 -18.67 12.22 -4.71
CA ILE A 18 -19.16 11.64 -3.46
C ILE A 18 -18.43 12.31 -2.30
N THR A 19 -19.17 12.82 -1.33
CA THR A 19 -18.58 13.36 -0.09
C THR A 19 -18.66 12.33 1.01
N LEU A 20 -17.50 11.88 1.50
CA LEU A 20 -17.40 11.02 2.67
C LEU A 20 -17.58 11.86 3.93
N ARG A 21 -18.47 11.41 4.81
CA ARG A 21 -18.54 11.96 6.17
C ARG A 21 -17.48 11.31 7.06
N PRO A 22 -16.88 12.08 7.98
CA PRO A 22 -15.85 11.58 8.87
C PRO A 22 -16.41 10.48 9.78
N GLY A 23 -15.71 9.35 9.86
CA GLY A 23 -16.09 8.18 10.65
C GLY A 23 -17.30 7.40 10.12
N VAL A 24 -17.91 7.79 9.00
CA VAL A 24 -19.10 7.13 8.45
C VAL A 24 -18.72 6.27 7.24
N PRO A 25 -18.90 4.93 7.30
CA PRO A 25 -18.69 4.08 6.15
C PRO A 25 -19.73 4.40 5.08
N THR A 26 -19.26 4.79 3.89
CA THR A 26 -20.09 5.17 2.75
C THR A 26 -19.87 4.18 1.62
N ASN A 27 -20.95 3.67 1.03
CA ASN A 27 -20.83 2.75 -0.10
C ASN A 27 -20.49 3.52 -1.38
N VAL A 28 -19.38 3.15 -2.03
CA VAL A 28 -18.89 3.80 -3.25
C VAL A 28 -18.90 2.78 -4.40
N GLU A 29 -19.82 2.96 -5.35
CA GLU A 29 -20.05 2.00 -6.43
C GLU A 29 -18.81 1.82 -7.34
N ARG A 30 -18.20 2.94 -7.75
CA ARG A 30 -17.06 3.00 -8.67
C ARG A 30 -15.70 2.94 -7.97
N TRP A 31 -15.62 2.31 -6.80
CA TRP A 31 -14.40 2.29 -6.00
C TRP A 31 -13.19 1.74 -6.75
N GLY A 32 -13.35 0.69 -7.57
CA GLY A 32 -12.24 0.13 -8.36
C GLY A 32 -11.57 1.12 -9.33
N ILE A 33 -12.30 2.17 -9.76
CA ILE A 33 -11.76 3.24 -10.61
C ILE A 33 -11.20 4.37 -9.73
N ILE A 34 -11.95 4.76 -8.70
CA ILE A 34 -11.64 5.87 -7.80
C ILE A 34 -10.37 5.59 -6.99
N LYS A 35 -10.16 4.35 -6.54
CA LYS A 35 -8.98 3.92 -5.77
C LYS A 35 -7.67 4.07 -6.53
N ASN A 36 -7.72 4.11 -7.86
CA ASN A 36 -6.54 4.30 -8.70
C ASN A 36 -6.20 5.78 -8.94
N HIS A 37 -7.07 6.71 -8.55
CA HIS A 37 -6.81 8.15 -8.69
C HIS A 37 -5.66 8.59 -7.77
N ALA A 38 -4.72 9.39 -8.27
CA ALA A 38 -3.51 9.76 -7.54
C ALA A 38 -3.79 10.33 -6.14
N VAL A 39 -4.77 11.25 -6.04
CA VAL A 39 -5.19 11.84 -4.76
C VAL A 39 -5.75 10.81 -3.78
N VAL A 40 -6.56 9.87 -4.27
CA VAL A 40 -7.19 8.83 -3.43
C VAL A 40 -6.14 7.85 -2.95
N ARG A 41 -5.18 7.49 -3.82
CA ARG A 41 -4.02 6.66 -3.44
C ARG A 41 -3.18 7.33 -2.35
N SER A 42 -2.93 8.64 -2.46
CA SER A 42 -2.23 9.39 -1.41
C SER A 42 -3.01 9.40 -0.10
N TRP A 43 -4.34 9.48 -0.14
CA TRP A 43 -5.17 9.43 1.07
C TRP A 43 -5.23 8.04 1.70
N ILE A 44 -5.29 6.97 0.91
CA ILE A 44 -5.20 5.59 1.40
C ILE A 44 -3.82 5.38 2.03
N ASN A 45 -2.75 5.80 1.36
CA ASN A 45 -1.39 5.66 1.86
C ASN A 45 -1.13 6.50 3.12
N ALA A 46 -1.76 7.67 3.23
CA ALA A 46 -1.71 8.51 4.43
C ALA A 46 -2.68 8.08 5.54
N GLY A 47 -3.47 7.01 5.35
CA GLY A 47 -4.47 6.54 6.31
C GLY A 47 -5.65 7.50 6.53
N VAL A 48 -5.85 8.46 5.63
CA VAL A 48 -6.95 9.44 5.69
C VAL A 48 -8.29 8.81 5.31
N ILE A 49 -8.24 7.79 4.44
CA ILE A 49 -9.40 6.98 4.07
C ILE A 49 -9.04 5.50 4.11
N GLU A 50 -10.00 4.69 4.51
CA GLU A 50 -9.91 3.24 4.56
C GLU A 50 -11.02 2.65 3.68
N SER A 51 -10.68 1.65 2.89
CA SER A 51 -11.65 0.96 2.05
C SER A 51 -11.70 -0.52 2.37
N ASP A 52 -12.87 -0.99 2.77
CA ASP A 52 -13.17 -2.39 2.96
C ASP A 52 -13.85 -2.89 1.67
N GLU A 53 -13.08 -3.62 0.85
CA GLU A 53 -13.54 -4.26 -0.40
C GLU A 53 -14.20 -5.63 -0.13
N ARG A 54 -14.78 -5.85 1.06
CA ARG A 54 -15.43 -7.13 1.38
C ARG A 54 -16.91 -7.18 1.03
N PRO A 55 -17.38 -8.29 0.42
CA PRO A 55 -18.78 -8.66 0.51
C PRO A 55 -19.05 -9.10 1.97
N ASP A 56 -19.87 -8.32 2.67
CA ASP A 56 -20.52 -8.65 3.96
C ASP A 56 -19.69 -9.33 5.07
N GLU A 57 -19.18 -8.54 6.04
CA GLU A 57 -19.36 -8.75 7.50
C GLU A 57 -18.67 -7.62 8.32
N PRO A 58 -19.17 -7.28 9.54
CA PRO A 58 -18.85 -6.02 10.21
C PRO A 58 -17.58 -6.13 11.06
N LYS A 59 -16.50 -5.42 10.70
CA LYS A 59 -15.35 -5.26 11.60
C LYS A 59 -15.39 -3.88 12.26
N ALA A 60 -15.84 -3.88 13.51
CA ALA A 60 -15.70 -2.76 14.43
C ALA A 60 -14.21 -2.46 14.68
N ALA A 61 -13.93 -1.17 14.88
CA ALA A 61 -12.63 -0.59 15.14
C ALA A 61 -11.82 -1.30 16.24
N ILE A 62 -10.51 -1.49 16.01
CA ILE A 62 -9.44 -1.40 17.01
C ILE A 62 -8.12 -1.09 16.27
N SER A 63 -7.42 -0.05 16.74
CA SER A 63 -6.05 0.31 16.34
C SER A 63 -5.00 -0.69 16.86
N THR A 64 -4.16 -1.18 15.94
CA THR A 64 -2.73 -1.59 16.01
C THR A 64 -2.22 -2.61 17.06
N PRO A 65 -1.02 -3.22 16.88
CA PRO A 65 -0.39 -3.89 15.73
C PRO A 65 -0.07 -5.38 16.05
N ALA A 66 0.00 -6.25 15.04
CA ALA A 66 0.85 -7.45 14.95
C ALA A 66 0.24 -8.41 13.90
N ASP A 67 1.09 -8.75 12.94
CA ASP A 67 1.21 -10.05 12.25
C ASP A 67 -0.10 -10.83 11.97
N ASP A 68 -0.50 -10.88 10.70
CA ASP A 68 -0.26 -12.06 9.85
C ASP A 68 -1.17 -12.01 8.60
N ASP A 69 -0.48 -12.00 7.46
CA ASP A 69 -0.84 -12.61 6.18
C ASP A 69 -1.88 -11.99 5.22
N THR A 70 -1.46 -11.97 3.96
CA THR A 70 -2.19 -11.65 2.72
C THR A 70 -2.43 -10.15 2.43
N ALA A 71 -1.34 -9.46 2.13
CA ALA A 71 -1.31 -8.59 0.95
C ALA A 71 -0.11 -9.01 0.12
N ALA A 72 -0.25 -9.02 -1.20
CA ALA A 72 0.90 -8.90 -2.10
C ALA A 72 1.52 -7.51 -1.88
N VAL A 73 2.21 -7.34 -0.76
CA VAL A 73 3.26 -6.36 -0.58
C VAL A 73 4.43 -6.93 -1.34
N VAL A 74 4.91 -6.22 -2.35
CA VAL A 74 6.26 -6.47 -2.82
C VAL A 74 7.13 -6.10 -1.62
N ASP A 75 7.58 -7.13 -0.89
CA ASP A 75 8.19 -6.99 0.42
C ASP A 75 9.32 -5.97 0.39
N ASP A 76 9.07 -4.79 0.97
CA ASP A 76 10.10 -3.76 1.14
C ASP A 76 11.30 -4.33 1.93
N ASP A 77 11.03 -5.32 2.79
CA ASP A 77 12.02 -6.13 3.50
C ASP A 77 12.89 -6.98 2.56
N ALA A 78 12.31 -7.67 1.57
CA ALA A 78 13.09 -8.47 0.61
C ALA A 78 13.98 -7.58 -0.26
N LEU A 79 13.47 -6.44 -0.73
CA LEU A 79 14.26 -5.47 -1.48
C LEU A 79 15.38 -4.86 -0.60
N ALA A 80 15.10 -4.57 0.67
CA ALA A 80 16.09 -4.07 1.62
C ALA A 80 17.18 -5.11 1.91
N LYS A 81 16.82 -6.39 2.04
CA LYS A 81 17.75 -7.50 2.26
C LYS A 81 18.68 -7.71 1.07
N LEU A 82 18.15 -7.68 -0.15
CA LEU A 82 18.95 -7.73 -1.38
C LEU A 82 19.91 -6.54 -1.48
N LYS A 83 19.47 -5.34 -1.12
CA LYS A 83 20.34 -4.14 -1.09
C LYS A 83 21.47 -4.28 -0.08
N ALA A 84 21.20 -4.86 1.09
CA ALA A 84 22.19 -5.11 2.12
C ALA A 84 23.24 -6.13 1.65
N GLU A 85 22.80 -7.26 1.11
CA GLU A 85 23.69 -8.32 0.62
C GLU A 85 24.57 -7.85 -0.54
N ALA A 86 24.00 -7.14 -1.51
CA ALA A 86 24.77 -6.50 -2.57
C ALA A 86 25.82 -5.53 -2.02
N LYS A 87 25.48 -4.72 -1.02
CA LYS A 87 26.41 -3.78 -0.38
C LYS A 87 27.53 -4.51 0.38
N GLU A 88 27.24 -5.63 1.03
CA GLU A 88 28.24 -6.48 1.68
C GLU A 88 29.23 -7.07 0.68
N LEU A 89 28.75 -7.42 -0.52
CA LEU A 89 29.59 -7.87 -1.65
C LEU A 89 30.32 -6.72 -2.38
N GLY A 90 30.18 -5.47 -1.90
CA GLY A 90 30.81 -4.28 -2.47
C GLY A 90 30.11 -3.72 -3.71
N ILE A 91 28.90 -4.17 -4.01
CA ILE A 91 28.08 -3.75 -5.16
C ILE A 91 27.32 -2.48 -4.78
N SER A 92 27.49 -1.42 -5.57
CA SER A 92 26.82 -0.14 -5.33
C SER A 92 25.39 -0.14 -5.90
N VAL A 93 24.41 -0.44 -5.05
CA VAL A 93 23.01 -0.51 -5.48
C VAL A 93 22.37 0.87 -5.66
N HIS A 94 21.76 1.10 -6.81
CA HIS A 94 21.05 2.35 -7.12
C HIS A 94 19.58 2.30 -6.67
N TYR A 95 19.02 3.42 -6.20
CA TYR A 95 17.62 3.48 -5.71
C TYR A 95 16.56 3.17 -6.78
N ARG A 96 16.91 3.29 -8.06
CA ARG A 96 16.05 2.95 -9.21
C ARG A 96 16.16 1.48 -9.64
N TRP A 97 17.04 0.70 -9.02
CA TRP A 97 17.15 -0.72 -9.33
C TRP A 97 16.02 -1.49 -8.67
N SER A 98 15.43 -2.39 -9.46
CA SER A 98 14.41 -3.33 -9.00
C SER A 98 15.08 -4.54 -8.35
N ALA A 99 14.35 -5.29 -7.52
CA ALA A 99 14.85 -6.48 -6.81
C ALA A 99 15.59 -7.46 -7.74
N GLU A 100 15.01 -7.75 -8.92
CA GLU A 100 15.62 -8.62 -9.93
C GLU A 100 17.01 -8.15 -10.36
N LYS A 101 17.18 -6.83 -10.58
CA LYS A 101 18.47 -6.28 -11.02
C LYS A 101 19.53 -6.33 -9.93
N ILE A 102 19.12 -6.20 -8.68
CA ILE A 102 20.02 -6.29 -7.52
C ILE A 102 20.44 -7.75 -7.31
N GLN A 103 19.50 -8.68 -7.43
CA GLN A 103 19.75 -10.12 -7.33
C GLN A 103 20.68 -10.63 -8.44
N GLU A 104 20.50 -10.17 -9.67
CA GLU A 104 21.36 -10.52 -10.82
C GLU A 104 22.81 -10.11 -10.59
N GLU A 105 23.04 -8.90 -10.06
CA GLU A 105 24.41 -8.42 -9.78
C GLU A 105 25.06 -9.18 -8.62
N ILE A 106 24.27 -9.56 -7.60
CA ILE A 106 24.73 -10.42 -6.51
C ILE A 106 25.17 -11.78 -7.05
N ASP A 107 24.34 -12.42 -7.87
CA ASP A 107 24.60 -13.74 -8.45
C ASP A 107 25.83 -13.71 -9.37
N ASN A 108 25.93 -12.70 -10.23
CA ASN A 108 27.09 -12.50 -11.10
C ASN A 108 28.38 -12.28 -10.30
N LYS A 109 28.30 -11.59 -9.15
CA LYS A 109 29.47 -11.38 -8.28
C LYS A 109 29.87 -12.63 -7.50
N LEU A 110 28.92 -13.51 -7.21
CA LEU A 110 29.15 -14.78 -6.53
C LEU A 110 29.67 -15.87 -7.48
N ALA A 111 29.38 -15.75 -8.77
CA ALA A 111 29.82 -16.65 -9.83
C ALA A 111 31.20 -16.32 -10.42
N GLU A 112 31.78 -15.16 -10.07
CA GLU A 112 33.14 -14.72 -10.41
C GLU A 112 34.20 -15.30 -9.45
#